data_AF-A0A661B413-F1
#
_entry.id   AF-A0A661B413-F1
#
_cell.length_a   1.000
_cell.length_b   1.000
_cell.length_c   1.000
_cell.angle_alpha   90.00
_cell.angle_beta   90.00
_cell.angle_gamma   90.00
#
_symmetry.space_group_name_H-M   'P 1'
#
loop_
_entity.id
_entity.type
_entity.pdbx_description
1 polymer ?
#
loop_
_entity_poly.entity_id
_entity_poly.type
_entity_poly.pdbx_seq_one_letter_code
_entity_poly.pdbx_strand_id
1 'polypeptide(L)'
;EWRPENYDRKYLGKITLREALAHSRNLASVRLCEMVGPKTVVQYAHRMGITTFLDPVLSITMGSSGVKLWDIVTAFSVFPNQGVKITPVAIDRIVDRDGAIIYREQPEKKEVLSKGTAYVMVSMLQSVIDFGTGHAARLFGFLHPAGGKTGTTNDYTDAWFIGFTKDMTAGVRVGFDDMTSIGEGITGSRGALPIWTKLMIAAHPTSPTEKDSFDIPYGEVVFLDICRVSHKLATKRCPVLHEVFLRKNPVPHEYCDLTHTPEDTLREKMFYQPPTESIPPANIDQVGPKRKKRKGL
;
A
#
# COMPACT_ATOMS: atom_id res chain seq x y z
N GLU A 1 4.17 -30.07 12.23
CA GLU A 1 4.27 -28.80 12.99
C GLU A 1 4.66 -27.70 12.01
N TRP A 2 3.95 -26.58 11.97
CA TRP A 2 4.25 -25.48 11.04
C TRP A 2 4.96 -24.35 11.80
N ARG A 3 6.16 -23.98 11.34
CA ARG A 3 7.02 -22.97 11.99
C ARG A 3 7.40 -21.89 10.96
N PRO A 4 6.57 -20.86 10.77
CA PRO A 4 6.88 -19.78 9.83
C PRO A 4 8.09 -18.98 10.32
N GLU A 5 8.91 -18.48 9.39
CA GLU A 5 10.08 -17.65 9.68
C GLU A 5 10.04 -16.35 8.86
N ASN A 6 10.67 -15.29 9.38
CA ASN A 6 10.95 -14.10 8.58
C ASN A 6 12.06 -14.39 7.58
N TYR A 7 12.04 -13.71 6.42
CA TYR A 7 13.05 -13.89 5.37
C TYR A 7 14.50 -13.72 5.89
N ASP A 8 14.73 -12.76 6.79
CA ASP A 8 16.04 -12.50 7.40
C ASP A 8 16.29 -13.27 8.71
N ARG A 9 15.36 -14.14 9.12
CA ARG A 9 15.34 -14.89 10.38
C ARG A 9 15.44 -14.03 11.65
N LYS A 10 15.24 -12.71 11.56
CA LYS A 10 15.27 -11.82 12.73
C LYS A 10 13.90 -11.71 13.38
N TYR A 11 13.88 -11.58 14.70
CA TYR A 11 12.68 -11.23 15.46
C TYR A 11 12.79 -9.79 15.96
N LEU A 12 11.85 -8.93 15.55
CA LEU A 12 11.87 -7.50 15.88
C LEU A 12 11.00 -7.15 17.10
N GLY A 13 10.43 -8.14 17.79
CA GLY A 13 9.48 -7.88 18.87
C GLY A 13 8.16 -7.31 18.36
N LYS A 14 7.57 -6.38 19.13
CA LYS A 14 6.37 -5.65 18.74
C LYS A 14 6.77 -4.58 17.74
N ILE A 15 6.13 -4.61 16.57
CA ILE A 15 6.32 -3.63 15.49
C ILE A 15 4.95 -3.12 15.03
N THR A 16 4.93 -1.95 14.42
CA THR A 16 3.71 -1.39 13.83
C THR A 16 3.29 -2.18 12.59
N LEU A 17 2.01 -2.11 12.22
CA LEU A 17 1.53 -2.70 10.96
C LEU A 17 2.24 -2.07 9.74
N ARG A 18 2.61 -0.78 9.83
CA ARG A 18 3.34 -0.07 8.78
C ARG A 18 4.74 -0.65 8.57
N GLU A 19 5.50 -0.84 9.64
CA GLU A 19 6.83 -1.47 9.57
C GLU A 19 6.73 -2.92 9.12
N ALA A 20 5.75 -3.67 9.63
CA ALA A 20 5.50 -5.03 9.21
C ALA A 20 5.26 -5.12 7.69
N LEU A 21 4.45 -4.22 7.12
CA LEU A 21 4.16 -4.18 5.70
C LEU A 21 5.38 -3.70 4.88
N ALA A 22 6.03 -2.62 5.30
CA ALA A 22 7.20 -2.04 4.63
C ALA A 22 8.33 -3.06 4.45
N HIS A 23 8.62 -3.81 5.51
CA HIS A 23 9.69 -4.81 5.54
C HIS A 23 9.22 -6.25 5.29
N SER A 24 7.94 -6.44 4.93
CA SER A 24 7.36 -7.74 4.58
C SER A 24 7.57 -8.82 5.66
N ARG A 25 7.25 -8.51 6.92
CA ARG A 25 7.50 -9.39 8.07
C ARG A 25 6.44 -10.51 8.16
N ASN A 26 6.80 -11.71 7.74
CA ASN A 26 5.93 -12.89 7.71
C ASN A 26 5.22 -13.16 9.05
N LEU A 27 5.95 -13.13 10.17
CA LEU A 27 5.37 -13.43 11.49
C LEU A 27 4.25 -12.46 11.89
N ALA A 28 4.39 -11.19 11.53
CA ALA A 28 3.37 -10.18 11.79
C ALA A 28 2.13 -10.41 10.93
N SER A 29 2.31 -10.78 9.65
CA SER A 29 1.20 -11.10 8.75
C SER A 29 0.42 -12.33 9.19
N VAL A 30 1.12 -13.40 9.61
CA VAL A 30 0.50 -14.62 10.14
C VAL A 30 -0.32 -14.31 11.39
N ARG A 31 0.25 -13.57 12.35
CA ARG A 31 -0.44 -13.19 13.58
C ARG A 31 -1.66 -12.31 13.32
N LEU A 32 -1.57 -11.38 12.36
CA LEU A 32 -2.72 -10.58 11.96
C LEU A 32 -3.82 -11.45 11.34
N CYS A 33 -3.46 -12.40 10.48
CA CYS A 33 -4.40 -13.34 9.86
C CYS A 33 -5.06 -14.25 10.90
N GLU A 34 -4.34 -14.69 11.93
CA GLU A 34 -4.89 -15.41 13.06
C GLU A 34 -5.92 -14.57 13.83
N MET A 35 -5.66 -13.28 14.03
CA MET A 35 -6.58 -12.36 14.71
C MET A 35 -7.87 -12.08 13.92
N VAL A 36 -7.78 -11.90 12.59
CA VAL A 36 -8.94 -11.55 11.75
C VAL A 36 -9.66 -12.76 11.13
N GLY A 37 -8.98 -13.91 11.12
CA GLY A 37 -9.41 -15.15 10.50
C GLY A 37 -9.07 -15.23 9.00
N PRO A 38 -8.53 -16.37 8.51
CA PRO A 38 -8.14 -16.52 7.10
C PRO A 38 -9.33 -16.48 6.14
N LYS A 39 -10.54 -16.86 6.59
CA LYS A 39 -11.78 -16.71 5.79
C LYS A 39 -12.06 -15.24 5.45
N THR A 40 -11.85 -14.33 6.40
CA THR A 40 -12.01 -12.88 6.18
C THR A 40 -11.01 -12.40 5.13
N VAL A 41 -9.75 -12.86 5.20
CA VAL A 41 -8.72 -12.53 4.20
C VAL A 41 -9.15 -12.95 2.79
N VAL A 42 -9.60 -14.19 2.62
CA VAL A 42 -10.11 -14.71 1.34
C VAL A 42 -11.31 -13.92 0.83
N GLN A 43 -12.27 -13.59 1.70
CA GLN A 43 -13.44 -12.79 1.33
C GLN A 43 -13.06 -11.41 0.79
N TYR A 44 -12.12 -10.72 1.45
CA TYR A 44 -11.63 -9.42 0.97
C TYR A 44 -10.84 -9.55 -0.33
N ALA A 45 -10.01 -10.58 -0.49
CA ALA A 45 -9.28 -10.83 -1.74
C ALA A 45 -10.24 -10.98 -2.92
N HIS A 46 -11.29 -11.80 -2.79
CA HIS A 46 -12.33 -11.94 -3.81
C HIS A 46 -13.10 -10.65 -4.06
N ARG A 47 -13.46 -9.93 -2.98
CA ARG A 47 -14.14 -8.63 -3.09
C ARG A 47 -13.32 -7.64 -3.91
N MET A 48 -12.00 -7.65 -3.76
CA MET A 48 -11.07 -6.76 -4.46
C MET A 48 -10.75 -7.19 -5.90
N GLY A 49 -11.14 -8.39 -6.33
CA GLY A 49 -11.02 -8.82 -7.72
C GLY A 49 -10.21 -10.10 -7.95
N ILE A 50 -9.74 -10.77 -6.91
CA ILE A 50 -9.12 -12.09 -7.07
C ILE A 50 -10.18 -13.12 -7.46
N THR A 51 -10.03 -13.76 -8.61
CA THR A 51 -11.00 -14.73 -9.16
C THR A 51 -10.56 -16.19 -8.94
N THR A 52 -9.27 -16.41 -8.72
CA THR A 52 -8.73 -17.73 -8.40
C THR A 52 -9.21 -18.22 -7.05
N PHE A 53 -9.43 -19.53 -6.91
CA PHE A 53 -9.72 -20.15 -5.62
C PHE A 53 -8.56 -19.92 -4.64
N LEU A 54 -8.87 -19.61 -3.39
CA LEU A 54 -7.91 -19.35 -2.32
C LEU A 54 -8.24 -20.20 -1.10
N ASP A 55 -7.26 -20.93 -0.59
CA ASP A 55 -7.42 -21.73 0.62
C ASP A 55 -7.45 -20.82 1.87
N PRO A 56 -8.49 -20.88 2.71
CA PRO A 56 -8.59 -20.08 3.93
C PRO A 56 -7.74 -20.68 5.06
N VAL A 57 -6.43 -20.72 4.84
CA VAL A 57 -5.41 -21.20 5.79
C VAL A 57 -4.42 -20.08 6.14
N LEU A 58 -3.70 -20.19 7.25
CA LEU A 58 -2.77 -19.13 7.68
C LEU A 58 -1.65 -18.87 6.66
N SER A 59 -1.19 -19.89 5.93
CA SER A 59 -0.15 -19.76 4.91
C SER A 59 -0.55 -18.88 3.73
N ILE A 60 -1.83 -18.51 3.59
CA ILE A 60 -2.28 -17.56 2.57
C ILE A 60 -1.54 -16.22 2.66
N THR A 61 -1.12 -15.81 3.87
CA THR A 61 -0.36 -14.57 4.09
C THR A 61 1.04 -14.61 3.49
N MET A 62 1.52 -15.79 3.12
CA MET A 62 2.82 -16.04 2.52
C MET A 62 2.70 -16.43 1.03
N GLY A 63 1.50 -16.37 0.45
CA GLY A 63 1.28 -16.70 -0.96
C GLY A 63 1.19 -18.18 -1.27
N SER A 64 0.62 -19.01 -0.37
CA SER A 64 0.42 -20.45 -0.64
C SER A 64 -0.57 -20.77 -1.77
N SER A 65 -1.28 -19.76 -2.29
CA SER A 65 -2.21 -19.91 -3.42
C SER A 65 -1.77 -18.99 -4.56
N GLY A 66 -1.60 -19.55 -5.75
CA GLY A 66 -1.28 -18.79 -6.96
C GLY A 66 -2.46 -17.95 -7.44
N VAL A 67 -2.17 -16.76 -7.97
CA VAL A 67 -3.17 -15.83 -8.51
C VAL A 67 -2.78 -15.34 -9.90
N LYS A 68 -3.76 -14.94 -10.69
CA LYS A 68 -3.50 -14.31 -12.00
C LYS A 68 -2.88 -12.93 -11.79
N LEU A 69 -1.88 -12.59 -12.61
CA LEU A 69 -1.28 -11.24 -12.59
C LEU A 69 -2.34 -10.16 -12.83
N TRP A 70 -3.29 -10.39 -13.73
CA TRP A 70 -4.39 -9.47 -14.00
C TRP A 70 -5.27 -9.20 -12.76
N ASP A 71 -5.56 -10.26 -11.99
CA ASP A 71 -6.40 -10.17 -10.80
C ASP A 71 -5.70 -9.36 -9.69
N ILE A 72 -4.42 -9.62 -9.43
CA ILE A 72 -3.69 -8.90 -8.38
C ILE A 72 -3.44 -7.43 -8.76
N VAL A 73 -3.20 -7.13 -10.04
CA VAL A 73 -3.14 -5.74 -10.53
C VAL A 73 -4.48 -5.02 -10.32
N THR A 74 -5.59 -5.68 -10.64
CA THR A 74 -6.94 -5.14 -10.39
C THR A 74 -7.20 -4.91 -8.90
N ALA A 75 -6.77 -5.84 -8.05
CA ALA A 75 -6.91 -5.68 -6.59
C ALA A 75 -6.08 -4.51 -6.06
N PHE A 76 -4.87 -4.29 -6.56
CA PHE A 76 -4.03 -3.15 -6.16
C PHE A 76 -4.56 -1.81 -6.65
N SER A 77 -5.23 -1.76 -7.81
CA SER A 77 -5.79 -0.50 -8.33
C SER A 77 -6.93 0.06 -7.47
N VAL A 78 -7.51 -0.76 -6.59
CA VAL A 78 -8.51 -0.32 -5.60
C VAL A 78 -7.97 0.77 -4.67
N PHE A 79 -6.69 0.68 -4.27
CA PHE A 79 -6.10 1.59 -3.29
C PHE A 79 -5.98 3.03 -3.80
N PRO A 80 -5.29 3.32 -4.93
CA PRO A 80 -5.22 4.68 -5.48
C PRO A 80 -6.59 5.18 -5.93
N ASN A 81 -7.51 4.27 -6.29
CA ASN A 81 -8.88 4.58 -6.70
C ASN A 81 -9.86 4.70 -5.51
N GLN A 82 -9.39 5.13 -4.34
CA GLN A 82 -10.17 5.43 -3.15
C GLN A 82 -11.14 4.32 -2.71
N GLY A 83 -10.77 3.04 -2.91
CA GLY A 83 -11.58 1.89 -2.50
C GLY A 83 -12.58 1.39 -3.55
N VAL A 84 -12.56 1.95 -4.77
CA VAL A 84 -13.41 1.52 -5.87
C VAL A 84 -12.66 0.52 -6.76
N LYS A 85 -13.21 -0.69 -6.91
CA LYS A 85 -12.78 -1.64 -7.92
C LYS A 85 -13.44 -1.28 -9.25
N ILE A 86 -12.65 -1.14 -10.30
CA ILE A 86 -13.15 -1.00 -11.67
C ILE A 86 -12.75 -2.27 -12.42
N THR A 87 -13.71 -2.91 -13.08
CA THR A 87 -13.42 -4.07 -13.94
C THR A 87 -12.60 -3.58 -15.14
N PRO A 88 -11.36 -4.08 -15.34
CA PRO A 88 -10.54 -3.65 -16.47
C PRO A 88 -11.16 -4.06 -17.81
N VAL A 89 -11.04 -3.20 -18.81
CA VAL A 89 -11.58 -3.42 -20.16
C VAL A 89 -10.49 -3.22 -21.20
N ALA A 90 -10.42 -4.10 -22.18
CA ALA A 90 -9.44 -4.00 -23.28
C ALA A 90 -9.98 -3.20 -24.47
N ILE A 91 -11.31 -3.16 -24.65
CA ILE A 91 -11.99 -2.52 -25.76
C ILE A 91 -12.95 -1.47 -25.20
N ASP A 92 -12.67 -0.19 -25.44
CA ASP A 92 -13.56 0.91 -25.03
C ASP A 92 -14.76 1.07 -25.96
N ARG A 93 -14.52 1.05 -27.28
CA ARG A 93 -15.56 1.19 -28.29
C ARG A 93 -15.19 0.53 -29.62
N ILE A 94 -16.20 0.07 -30.35
CA ILE A 94 -16.09 -0.37 -31.74
C ILE A 94 -16.96 0.56 -32.58
N VAL A 95 -16.39 1.11 -33.65
CA VAL A 95 -17.07 2.01 -34.59
C VAL A 95 -17.01 1.45 -36.01
N ASP A 96 -18.04 1.70 -36.81
CA ASP A 96 -18.03 1.35 -38.22
C ASP A 96 -17.31 2.41 -39.08
N ARG A 97 -17.32 2.21 -40.41
CA ARG A 97 -16.67 3.09 -41.39
C ARG A 97 -17.29 4.50 -41.42
N ASP A 98 -18.55 4.61 -41.04
CA ASP A 98 -19.34 5.85 -41.07
C ASP A 98 -19.30 6.58 -39.71
N GLY A 99 -18.60 6.00 -38.73
CA GLY A 99 -18.43 6.53 -37.38
C GLY A 99 -19.56 6.15 -36.42
N ALA A 100 -20.48 5.27 -36.80
CA ALA A 100 -21.53 4.79 -35.91
C ALA A 100 -20.94 3.84 -34.86
N ILE A 101 -21.36 4.02 -33.60
CA ILE A 101 -20.90 3.20 -32.48
C ILE A 101 -21.66 1.86 -32.50
N ILE A 102 -20.94 0.77 -32.78
CA ILE A 102 -21.46 -0.60 -32.73
C ILE A 102 -21.46 -1.11 -31.29
N TYR A 103 -20.43 -0.76 -30.53
CA TYR A 103 -20.24 -1.19 -29.15
C TYR A 103 -19.51 -0.10 -28.37
N ARG A 104 -19.91 0.08 -27.11
CA ARG A 104 -19.22 0.91 -26.13
C ARG A 104 -19.32 0.22 -24.78
N GLU A 105 -18.18 0.01 -24.15
CA GLU A 105 -18.13 -0.60 -22.83
C GLU A 105 -18.46 0.41 -21.73
N GLN A 106 -19.12 -0.07 -20.68
CA GLN A 106 -19.34 0.66 -19.44
C GLN A 106 -18.71 -0.15 -18.29
N PRO A 107 -17.44 0.11 -17.94
CA PRO A 107 -16.76 -0.66 -16.92
C PRO A 107 -17.53 -0.68 -15.61
N GLU A 108 -17.78 -1.88 -15.08
CA GLU A 108 -18.43 -2.05 -13.78
C GLU A 108 -17.58 -1.39 -12.69
N LYS A 109 -18.22 -0.57 -11.86
CA LYS A 109 -17.59 0.09 -10.71
C LYS A 109 -18.24 -0.42 -9.43
N LYS A 110 -17.42 -0.88 -8.49
CA LYS A 110 -17.89 -1.41 -7.21
C LYS A 110 -17.08 -0.84 -6.06
N GLU A 111 -17.76 -0.25 -5.08
CA GLU A 111 -17.14 0.16 -3.82
C GLU A 111 -16.81 -1.06 -2.96
N VAL A 112 -15.52 -1.33 -2.80
CA VAL A 112 -15.02 -2.53 -2.10
C VAL A 112 -14.35 -2.20 -0.79
N LEU A 113 -13.85 -0.97 -0.62
CA LEU A 113 -13.33 -0.41 0.62
C LEU A 113 -13.87 1.00 0.84
N SER A 114 -13.88 1.48 2.09
CA SER A 114 -14.11 2.90 2.35
C SER A 114 -12.92 3.73 1.87
N LYS A 115 -13.13 5.02 1.58
CA LYS A 115 -12.05 5.90 1.11
C LYS A 115 -10.94 6.01 2.15
N GLY A 116 -11.31 6.11 3.43
CA GLY A 116 -10.36 6.13 4.53
C GLY A 116 -9.53 4.85 4.63
N THR A 117 -10.15 3.68 4.48
CA THR A 117 -9.44 2.39 4.52
C THR A 117 -8.45 2.29 3.35
N ALA A 118 -8.87 2.68 2.15
CA ALA A 118 -8.00 2.72 0.99
C ALA A 118 -6.82 3.69 1.19
N TYR A 119 -7.06 4.88 1.74
CA TYR A 119 -6.02 5.87 1.98
C TYR A 119 -5.00 5.44 3.04
N VAL A 120 -5.44 4.81 4.15
CA VAL A 120 -4.52 4.24 5.14
C VAL A 120 -3.63 3.18 4.48
N MET A 121 -4.20 2.30 3.65
CA MET A 121 -3.42 1.32 2.88
C MET A 121 -2.45 1.96 1.90
N VAL A 122 -2.87 3.00 1.14
CA VAL A 122 -1.98 3.78 0.28
C VAL A 122 -0.79 4.29 1.09
N SER A 123 -1.06 4.95 2.22
CA SER A 123 -0.01 5.51 3.07
C SER A 123 0.96 4.43 3.56
N MET A 124 0.47 3.27 3.99
CA MET A 124 1.33 2.15 4.41
C MET A 124 2.13 1.55 3.24
N LEU A 125 1.55 1.44 2.05
CA LEU A 125 2.22 0.92 0.85
C LEU A 125 3.26 1.89 0.29
N GLN A 126 3.11 3.20 0.50
CA GLN A 126 4.17 4.17 0.22
C GLN A 126 5.44 3.88 1.03
N SER A 127 5.29 3.45 2.29
CA SER A 127 6.44 3.07 3.15
C SER A 127 7.27 1.93 2.57
N VAL A 128 6.65 1.00 1.84
CA VAL A 128 7.38 -0.07 1.13
C VAL A 128 8.36 0.51 0.12
N ILE A 129 7.94 1.55 -0.62
CA ILE A 129 8.76 2.19 -1.66
C ILE A 129 9.72 3.22 -1.05
N ASP A 130 9.34 3.91 0.02
CA ASP A 130 10.15 5.02 0.54
C ASP A 130 11.28 4.57 1.47
N PHE A 131 11.13 3.46 2.19
CA PHE A 131 12.18 2.90 3.07
C PHE A 131 12.11 1.37 3.26
N GLY A 132 11.09 0.72 2.73
CA GLY A 132 10.92 -0.73 2.84
C GLY A 132 11.59 -1.54 1.73
N THR A 133 11.04 -2.72 1.49
CA THR A 133 11.56 -3.68 0.49
C THR A 133 11.55 -3.17 -0.96
N GLY A 134 10.79 -2.11 -1.26
CA GLY A 134 10.70 -1.45 -2.56
C GLY A 134 11.64 -0.24 -2.72
N HIS A 135 12.47 0.08 -1.71
CA HIS A 135 13.28 1.30 -1.67
C HIS A 135 14.17 1.53 -2.89
N ALA A 136 14.63 0.45 -3.53
CA ALA A 136 15.46 0.55 -4.72
C ALA A 136 14.80 1.34 -5.87
N ALA A 137 13.46 1.43 -5.93
CA ALA A 137 12.79 2.29 -6.91
C ALA A 137 13.18 3.78 -6.78
N ARG A 138 13.35 4.28 -5.54
CA ARG A 138 13.84 5.65 -5.28
C ARG A 138 15.29 5.81 -5.70
N LEU A 139 16.12 4.81 -5.40
CA LEU A 139 17.54 4.80 -5.79
C LEU A 139 17.73 4.78 -7.32
N PHE A 140 16.79 4.17 -8.04
CA PHE A 140 16.76 4.18 -9.51
C PHE A 140 16.15 5.45 -10.11
N GLY A 141 15.77 6.44 -9.29
CA GLY A 141 15.33 7.76 -9.75
C GLY A 141 13.83 7.92 -9.95
N PHE A 142 13.00 6.96 -9.55
CA PHE A 142 11.55 7.16 -9.59
C PHE A 142 11.09 7.94 -8.36
N LEU A 143 10.72 9.21 -8.55
CA LEU A 143 10.43 10.14 -7.44
C LEU A 143 8.92 10.45 -7.25
N HIS A 144 8.05 9.93 -8.11
CA HIS A 144 6.61 10.15 -8.00
C HIS A 144 6.00 9.51 -6.74
N PRO A 145 4.98 10.13 -6.11
CA PRO A 145 4.21 9.49 -5.05
C PRO A 145 3.68 8.14 -5.53
N ALA A 146 4.06 7.07 -4.85
CA ALA A 146 3.71 5.72 -5.25
C ALA A 146 3.68 4.78 -4.06
N GLY A 147 2.78 3.80 -4.11
CA GLY A 147 2.74 2.66 -3.21
C GLY A 147 3.02 1.37 -3.97
N GLY A 148 3.45 0.33 -3.26
CA GLY A 148 3.62 -0.97 -3.88
C GLY A 148 4.00 -2.06 -2.90
N LYS A 149 4.13 -3.28 -3.41
CA LYS A 149 4.54 -4.43 -2.61
C LYS A 149 5.38 -5.41 -3.44
N THR A 150 6.46 -5.85 -2.80
CA THR A 150 7.29 -6.96 -3.24
C THR A 150 6.62 -8.31 -2.93
N GLY A 151 6.73 -9.26 -3.85
CA GLY A 151 6.42 -10.67 -3.62
C GLY A 151 7.63 -11.52 -3.97
N THR A 152 7.92 -12.53 -3.14
CA THR A 152 8.99 -13.50 -3.36
C THR A 152 8.45 -14.86 -2.94
N THR A 153 8.44 -15.83 -3.85
CA THR A 153 8.05 -17.19 -3.52
C THR A 153 9.21 -17.93 -2.85
N ASN A 154 8.88 -19.00 -2.11
CA ASN A 154 9.88 -19.96 -1.68
C ASN A 154 10.59 -20.56 -2.92
N ASP A 155 11.85 -20.96 -2.75
CA ASP A 155 12.72 -21.48 -3.81
C ASP A 155 13.02 -20.52 -4.98
N TYR A 156 12.64 -19.23 -4.83
CA TYR A 156 12.87 -18.19 -5.83
C TYR A 156 12.31 -18.60 -7.20
N THR A 157 11.10 -19.15 -7.27
CA THR A 157 10.46 -19.47 -8.57
C THR A 157 9.91 -18.22 -9.25
N ASP A 158 9.47 -17.25 -8.44
CA ASP A 158 8.80 -16.05 -8.91
C ASP A 158 9.22 -14.82 -8.09
N ALA A 159 9.55 -13.76 -8.81
CA ALA A 159 9.73 -12.41 -8.30
C ALA A 159 8.56 -11.55 -8.75
N TRP A 160 7.88 -10.92 -7.80
CA TRP A 160 6.75 -10.03 -8.06
C TRP A 160 7.01 -8.62 -7.55
N PHE A 161 6.53 -7.64 -8.29
CA PHE A 161 6.32 -6.29 -7.78
C PHE A 161 5.03 -5.71 -8.36
N ILE A 162 4.09 -5.38 -7.49
CA ILE A 162 2.86 -4.67 -7.86
C ILE A 162 2.91 -3.30 -7.21
N GLY A 163 2.75 -2.25 -8.00
CA GLY A 163 2.81 -0.88 -7.51
C GLY A 163 1.89 0.05 -8.28
N PHE A 164 1.67 1.23 -7.73
CA PHE A 164 0.78 2.22 -8.29
C PHE A 164 1.24 3.64 -7.98
N THR A 165 0.91 4.57 -8.88
CA THR A 165 0.77 6.00 -8.61
C THR A 165 -0.72 6.33 -8.47
N LYS A 166 -1.06 7.62 -8.38
CA LYS A 166 -2.45 8.07 -8.39
C LYS A 166 -3.22 7.58 -9.64
N ASP A 167 -2.56 7.60 -10.79
CA ASP A 167 -3.21 7.45 -12.09
C ASP A 167 -2.91 6.12 -12.80
N MET A 168 -1.94 5.35 -12.30
CA MET A 168 -1.52 4.10 -12.95
C MET A 168 -1.20 3.01 -11.92
N THR A 169 -1.70 1.79 -12.15
CA THR A 169 -1.27 0.58 -11.43
C THR A 169 -0.58 -0.35 -12.41
N ALA A 170 0.59 -0.86 -12.03
CA ALA A 170 1.38 -1.78 -12.84
C ALA A 170 1.88 -2.94 -11.99
N GLY A 171 1.86 -4.14 -12.58
CA GLY A 171 2.38 -5.36 -11.97
C GLY A 171 3.40 -6.03 -12.87
N VAL A 172 4.50 -6.47 -12.28
CA VAL A 172 5.55 -7.23 -12.95
C VAL A 172 5.75 -8.54 -12.22
N ARG A 173 5.71 -9.64 -12.97
CA ARG A 173 6.18 -10.97 -12.56
C ARG A 173 7.42 -11.29 -13.40
N VAL A 174 8.46 -11.82 -12.76
CA VAL A 174 9.58 -12.49 -13.41
C VAL A 174 9.63 -13.91 -12.87
N GLY A 175 9.66 -14.89 -13.76
CA GLY A 175 9.61 -16.32 -13.46
C GLY A 175 9.69 -17.11 -14.76
N PHE A 176 10.06 -18.38 -14.69
CA PHE A 176 9.92 -19.28 -15.83
C PHE A 176 8.46 -19.71 -16.00
N ASP A 177 8.14 -20.28 -17.16
CA ASP A 177 6.81 -20.85 -17.42
C ASP A 177 6.58 -22.14 -16.63
N ASP A 178 7.68 -22.80 -16.24
CA ASP A 178 7.70 -23.86 -15.23
C ASP A 178 8.10 -23.30 -13.86
N MET A 179 7.89 -24.09 -12.80
CA MET A 179 8.26 -23.71 -11.42
C MET A 179 9.77 -23.80 -11.17
N THR A 180 10.59 -23.65 -12.22
CA THR A 180 12.04 -23.63 -12.09
C THR A 180 12.48 -22.37 -11.34
N SER A 181 13.45 -22.52 -10.46
CA SER A 181 14.04 -21.39 -9.74
C SER A 181 14.68 -20.40 -10.71
N ILE A 182 14.40 -19.11 -10.54
CA ILE A 182 15.08 -18.01 -11.24
C ILE A 182 16.46 -17.67 -10.63
N GLY A 183 16.90 -18.45 -9.64
CA GLY A 183 18.21 -18.34 -9.01
C GLY A 183 18.16 -17.74 -7.61
N GLU A 184 19.05 -18.23 -6.76
CA GLU A 184 19.11 -17.83 -5.35
C GLU A 184 19.29 -16.32 -5.19
N GLY A 185 18.42 -15.70 -4.40
CA GLY A 185 18.46 -14.28 -4.11
C GLY A 185 17.84 -13.37 -5.19
N ILE A 186 17.28 -13.91 -6.28
CA ILE A 186 16.48 -13.14 -7.22
C ILE A 186 15.07 -12.96 -6.66
N THR A 187 14.93 -12.01 -5.73
CA THR A 187 13.67 -11.67 -5.07
C THR A 187 12.85 -10.66 -5.89
N GLY A 188 11.63 -10.34 -5.43
CA GLY A 188 10.82 -9.26 -5.99
C GLY A 188 11.55 -7.93 -6.14
N SER A 189 12.47 -7.59 -5.22
CA SER A 189 13.23 -6.34 -5.26
C SER A 189 14.41 -6.34 -6.25
N ARG A 190 14.89 -7.52 -6.68
CA ARG A 190 16.00 -7.66 -7.64
C ARG A 190 15.54 -8.05 -9.04
N GLY A 191 14.51 -8.87 -9.16
CA GLY A 191 13.95 -9.33 -10.43
C GLY A 191 12.90 -8.37 -11.00
N ALA A 192 11.78 -8.20 -10.30
CA ALA A 192 10.61 -7.49 -10.82
C ALA A 192 10.69 -5.96 -10.65
N LEU A 193 11.17 -5.49 -9.49
CA LEU A 193 11.21 -4.06 -9.15
C LEU A 193 11.97 -3.20 -10.17
N PRO A 194 13.18 -3.56 -10.66
CA PRO A 194 13.88 -2.73 -11.65
C PRO A 194 13.10 -2.56 -12.96
N ILE A 195 12.38 -3.59 -13.41
CA ILE A 195 11.54 -3.54 -14.61
C ILE A 195 10.34 -2.63 -14.36
N TRP A 196 9.66 -2.79 -13.22
CA TRP A 196 8.58 -1.91 -12.81
C TRP A 196 9.04 -0.45 -12.74
N THR A 197 10.21 -0.18 -12.14
CA THR A 197 10.73 1.18 -12.03
C THR A 197 11.02 1.81 -13.39
N LYS A 198 11.63 1.07 -14.33
CA LYS A 198 11.84 1.56 -15.70
C LYS A 198 10.53 1.89 -16.41
N LEU A 199 9.53 1.01 -16.30
CA LEU A 199 8.19 1.25 -16.84
C LEU A 199 7.57 2.52 -16.27
N MET A 200 7.62 2.68 -14.95
CA MET A 200 6.98 3.81 -14.27
C MET A 200 7.70 5.14 -14.54
N ILE A 201 9.03 5.14 -14.68
CA ILE A 201 9.78 6.33 -15.13
C ILE A 201 9.36 6.72 -16.55
N ALA A 202 9.25 5.75 -17.46
CA ALA A 202 8.81 6.02 -18.83
C ALA A 202 7.36 6.54 -18.89
N ALA A 203 6.49 6.04 -18.02
CA ALA A 203 5.10 6.48 -17.92
C ALA A 203 4.93 7.85 -17.21
N HIS A 204 5.92 8.28 -16.42
CA HIS A 204 5.89 9.54 -15.67
C HIS A 204 7.16 10.37 -15.96
N PRO A 205 7.30 10.91 -17.20
CA PRO A 205 8.54 11.54 -17.67
C PRO A 205 8.82 12.91 -17.04
N THR A 206 7.83 13.50 -16.37
CA THR A 206 7.97 14.82 -15.70
C THR A 206 8.32 14.66 -14.24
N SER A 207 8.88 15.71 -13.64
CA SER A 207 9.03 15.77 -12.18
C SER A 207 7.67 15.73 -11.48
N PRO A 208 7.58 15.15 -10.27
CA PRO A 208 6.34 15.11 -9.50
C PRO A 208 5.90 16.51 -9.10
N THR A 209 4.59 16.70 -9.08
CA THR A 209 3.88 17.91 -8.67
C THR A 209 2.87 17.57 -7.57
N GLU A 210 2.23 18.59 -6.99
CA GLU A 210 1.17 18.37 -6.01
C GLU A 210 0.00 17.54 -6.57
N LYS A 211 -0.27 17.63 -7.88
CA LYS A 211 -1.38 16.90 -8.54
C LYS A 211 -1.20 15.38 -8.51
N ASP A 212 0.05 14.92 -8.46
CA ASP A 212 0.42 13.51 -8.42
C ASP A 212 0.22 12.91 -7.01
N SER A 213 -0.11 13.74 -6.02
CA SER A 213 -0.42 13.29 -4.66
C SER A 213 -1.78 12.60 -4.60
N PHE A 214 -1.86 11.55 -3.77
CA PHE A 214 -3.11 10.83 -3.50
C PHE A 214 -4.13 11.73 -2.80
N ASP A 215 -5.41 11.57 -3.18
CA ASP A 215 -6.49 12.37 -2.60
C ASP A 215 -6.77 11.96 -1.16
N ILE A 216 -6.75 12.94 -0.26
CA ILE A 216 -6.93 12.71 1.17
C ILE A 216 -8.42 12.77 1.52
N PRO A 217 -9.03 11.69 2.05
CA PRO A 217 -10.41 11.70 2.47
C PRO A 217 -10.53 12.30 3.88
N TYR A 218 -10.35 13.62 4.01
CA TYR A 218 -10.29 14.34 5.30
C TYR A 218 -11.47 14.05 6.25
N GLY A 219 -12.64 13.64 5.73
CA GLY A 219 -13.80 13.24 6.53
C GLY A 219 -13.77 11.79 7.07
N GLU A 220 -12.84 10.94 6.62
CA GLU A 220 -12.69 9.55 7.07
C GLU A 220 -11.35 9.29 7.77
N VAL A 221 -10.35 10.14 7.56
CA VAL A 221 -9.01 10.00 8.19
C VAL A 221 -8.61 11.20 9.02
N VAL A 222 -7.68 10.95 9.95
CA VAL A 222 -7.02 11.96 10.78
C VAL A 222 -5.52 11.68 10.80
N PHE A 223 -4.72 12.74 10.84
CA PHE A 223 -3.26 12.65 10.97
C PHE A 223 -2.86 13.05 12.38
N LEU A 224 -2.08 12.19 13.02
CA LEU A 224 -1.58 12.39 14.38
C LEU A 224 -0.07 12.23 14.41
N ASP A 225 0.56 13.07 15.22
CA ASP A 225 1.95 12.93 15.59
C ASP A 225 2.03 11.98 16.78
N ILE A 226 2.59 10.79 16.55
CA ILE A 226 2.79 9.79 17.60
C ILE A 226 4.27 9.64 17.91
N CYS A 227 4.58 9.31 19.15
CA CYS A 227 5.92 8.94 19.52
C CYS A 227 6.29 7.61 18.86
N ARG A 228 7.45 7.57 18.19
CA ARG A 228 7.97 6.37 17.53
C ARG A 228 8.13 5.18 18.47
N VAL A 229 8.44 5.43 19.76
CA VAL A 229 8.76 4.39 20.73
C VAL A 229 7.53 3.94 21.52
N SER A 230 6.76 4.89 22.07
CA SER A 230 5.58 4.54 22.90
C SER A 230 4.30 4.33 22.09
N HIS A 231 4.25 4.81 20.85
CA HIS A 231 3.06 4.88 19.99
C HIS A 231 1.87 5.67 20.59
N LYS A 232 2.11 6.38 21.70
CA LYS A 232 1.24 7.42 22.26
C LYS A 232 1.41 8.73 21.50
N LEU A 233 0.58 9.74 21.77
CA LEU A 233 0.73 11.06 21.16
C LEU A 233 2.11 11.66 21.48
N ALA A 234 2.75 12.21 20.47
CA ALA A 234 4.08 12.80 20.61
C ALA A 234 4.04 14.06 21.48
N THR A 235 5.07 14.23 22.30
CA THR A 235 5.39 15.53 22.91
C THR A 235 6.53 16.19 22.13
N LYS A 236 6.86 17.45 22.46
CA LYS A 236 7.98 18.19 21.82
C LYS A 236 9.34 17.49 21.96
N ARG A 237 9.48 16.55 22.90
CA ARG A 237 10.72 15.81 23.17
C ARG A 237 10.74 14.44 22.51
N CYS A 238 9.69 14.06 21.79
CA CYS A 238 9.58 12.75 21.18
C CYS A 238 10.21 12.69 19.79
N PRO A 239 10.78 11.54 19.41
CA PRO A 239 10.94 11.20 18.00
C PRO A 239 9.54 11.03 17.39
N VAL A 240 9.15 11.98 16.52
CA VAL A 240 7.82 12.01 15.92
C VAL A 240 7.72 11.04 14.75
N LEU A 241 6.65 10.27 14.74
CA LEU A 241 6.12 9.55 13.58
C LEU A 241 4.78 10.20 13.21
N HIS A 242 4.69 10.72 12.00
CA HIS A 242 3.43 11.22 11.46
C HIS A 242 2.63 10.05 10.90
N GLU A 243 1.47 9.78 11.49
CA GLU A 243 0.67 8.60 11.20
C GLU A 243 -0.77 8.95 10.84
N VAL A 244 -1.38 8.14 9.96
CA VAL A 244 -2.76 8.31 9.52
C VAL A 244 -3.64 7.24 10.14
N PHE A 245 -4.77 7.66 10.69
CA PHE A 245 -5.74 6.79 11.33
C PHE A 245 -7.13 6.95 10.71
N LEU A 246 -7.93 5.88 10.77
CA LEU A 246 -9.35 5.95 10.49
C LEU A 246 -10.04 6.69 11.62
N ARG A 247 -10.82 7.75 11.31
CA ARG A 247 -11.56 8.52 12.31
C ARG A 247 -12.55 7.69 13.13
N LYS A 248 -13.09 6.63 12.52
CA LYS A 248 -14.08 5.74 13.15
C LYS A 248 -13.45 4.73 14.10
N ASN A 249 -12.12 4.61 14.11
CA ASN A 249 -11.40 3.67 14.95
C ASN A 249 -10.79 4.38 16.16
N PRO A 250 -10.50 3.64 17.25
CA PRO A 250 -9.73 4.17 18.36
C PRO A 250 -8.40 4.75 17.86
N VAL A 251 -8.07 5.95 18.34
CA VAL A 251 -6.79 6.61 18.10
C VAL A 251 -6.07 6.83 19.43
N PRO A 252 -4.75 7.05 19.46
CA PRO A 252 -4.04 7.40 20.68
C PRO A 252 -4.61 8.69 21.30
N HIS A 253 -4.93 8.64 22.59
CA HIS A 253 -5.43 9.79 23.36
C HIS A 253 -4.49 10.22 24.49
N GLU A 254 -3.60 9.33 24.92
CA GLU A 254 -2.58 9.63 25.91
C GLU A 254 -1.33 10.20 25.24
N TYR A 255 -0.64 11.11 25.94
CA TYR A 255 0.67 11.60 25.54
C TYR A 255 1.76 10.66 25.99
N CYS A 256 2.88 10.67 25.25
CA CYS A 256 4.08 9.93 25.59
C CYS A 256 4.62 10.37 26.96
N ASP A 257 4.86 9.38 27.81
CA ASP A 257 5.41 9.45 29.15
C ASP A 257 6.89 9.05 29.21
N LEU A 258 7.47 8.62 28.08
CA LEU A 258 8.87 8.19 28.00
C LEU A 258 9.83 9.39 27.92
N THR A 259 10.99 9.20 28.53
CA THR A 259 12.17 10.04 28.29
C THR A 259 12.96 9.45 27.14
N HIS A 260 13.22 10.25 26.10
CA HIS A 260 13.93 9.79 24.89
C HIS A 260 15.40 10.15 24.91
N THR A 261 16.20 9.26 24.37
CA THR A 261 17.63 9.43 24.13
C THR A 261 17.88 9.90 22.69
N PRO A 262 19.05 10.48 22.38
CA PRO A 262 19.41 10.80 21.00
C PRO A 262 19.39 9.59 20.05
N GLU A 263 19.63 8.38 20.56
CA GLU A 263 19.58 7.13 19.78
C GLU A 263 18.16 6.84 19.27
N ASP A 264 17.12 7.23 20.02
CA ASP A 264 15.71 7.12 19.61
C ASP A 264 15.35 8.03 18.41
N THR A 265 16.24 8.96 18.06
CA THR A 265 16.04 9.92 16.96
C THR A 265 16.76 9.53 15.66
N LEU A 266 17.55 8.45 15.66
CA LEU A 266 18.29 8.00 14.48
C LEU A 266 17.32 7.53 13.38
N ARG A 267 17.50 8.11 12.19
CA ARG A 267 16.54 8.14 11.09
C ARG A 267 16.94 7.18 9.97
N GLU A 268 15.97 6.53 9.34
CA GLU A 268 15.95 6.40 7.87
C GLU A 268 15.09 7.55 7.33
N LYS A 269 15.64 8.37 6.41
CA LYS A 269 14.89 9.49 5.82
C LYS A 269 13.72 8.94 4.99
N MET A 270 12.48 9.21 5.40
CA MET A 270 11.31 8.97 4.54
C MET A 270 11.31 10.00 3.40
N PHE A 271 11.19 9.51 2.15
CA PHE A 271 11.05 10.37 0.97
C PHE A 271 9.67 11.02 0.89
N TYR A 272 8.63 10.37 1.42
CA TYR A 272 7.30 10.96 1.60
C TYR A 272 7.16 11.58 2.99
N GLN A 273 6.84 12.87 3.01
CA GLN A 273 6.36 13.56 4.22
C GLN A 273 4.84 13.73 4.08
N PRO A 274 4.04 13.23 5.03
CA PRO A 274 2.61 13.54 5.03
C PRO A 274 2.40 15.06 5.15
N PRO A 275 1.20 15.56 4.82
CA PRO A 275 0.89 16.99 4.91
C PRO A 275 1.27 17.56 6.28
N THR A 276 1.82 18.76 6.29
CA THR A 276 2.37 19.44 7.47
C THR A 276 1.32 19.86 8.51
N GLU A 277 0.02 19.76 8.19
CA GLU A 277 -1.07 20.03 9.14
C GLU A 277 -1.35 18.77 9.98
N SER A 278 -0.48 18.47 10.96
CA SER A 278 -0.81 17.56 12.07
C SER A 278 -1.95 18.16 12.87
N ILE A 279 -3.07 17.45 13.03
CA ILE A 279 -4.24 17.99 13.73
C ILE A 279 -4.14 17.56 15.19
N PRO A 280 -4.11 18.50 16.16
CA PRO A 280 -4.10 18.13 17.57
C PRO A 280 -5.33 17.27 17.92
N PRO A 281 -5.18 16.26 18.80
CA PRO A 281 -6.27 15.35 19.18
C PRO A 281 -7.53 16.06 19.68
N ALA A 282 -7.37 17.22 20.31
CA ALA A 282 -8.48 18.05 20.80
C ALA A 282 -9.34 18.66 19.68
N ASN A 283 -8.86 18.65 18.43
CA ASN A 283 -9.51 19.26 17.28
C ASN A 283 -9.98 18.22 16.24
N ILE A 284 -9.89 16.91 16.54
CA ILE A 284 -10.29 15.84 15.61
C ILE A 284 -11.76 16.02 15.17
N ASP A 285 -12.62 16.44 16.09
CA ASP A 285 -14.05 16.70 15.83
C ASP A 285 -14.34 18.02 15.09
N GLN A 286 -13.37 18.94 15.02
CA GLN A 286 -13.53 20.26 14.38
C GLN A 286 -13.17 20.27 12.89
N VAL A 287 -12.67 19.15 12.36
CA VAL A 287 -12.30 19.02 10.94
C VAL A 287 -13.53 18.63 10.13
N GLY A 288 -14.40 19.61 9.87
CA GLY A 288 -15.41 19.54 8.82
C GLY A 288 -14.83 19.90 7.45
N PRO A 289 -15.51 19.57 6.34
CA PRO A 289 -15.07 20.00 5.01
C PRO A 289 -14.88 21.52 4.98
N LYS A 290 -13.70 21.99 4.51
CA LYS A 290 -13.46 23.43 4.26
C LYS A 290 -14.61 23.93 3.39
N ARG A 291 -15.52 24.76 3.95
CA ARG A 291 -16.57 25.44 3.18
C ARG A 291 -15.87 26.17 2.03
N LYS A 292 -16.15 25.78 0.77
CA LYS A 292 -15.73 26.55 -0.40
C LYS A 292 -16.18 27.99 -0.15
N LYS A 293 -15.24 28.93 -0.05
CA LYS A 293 -15.57 30.36 -0.04
C LYS A 293 -16.37 30.61 -1.32
N ARG A 294 -17.67 30.87 -1.18
CA ARG A 294 -18.45 31.50 -2.24
C ARG A 294 -17.73 32.80 -2.57
N LYS A 295 -17.10 32.87 -3.74
CA LYS A 295 -16.78 34.18 -4.33
C LYS A 295 -18.14 34.80 -4.64
N GLY A 296 -18.46 35.86 -3.90
CA GLY A 296 -19.61 36.69 -4.21
C GLY A 296 -19.45 37.31 -5.59
N LEU A 297 -20.59 37.47 -6.26
CA LEU A 297 -20.80 38.40 -7.36
C LEU A 297 -20.41 39.82 -6.96
#